data_AF-A0AA91VAS8-F1
#
_entry.id   AF-A0AA91VAS8-F1
#
_cell.length_a   1.000
_cell.length_b   1.000
_cell.length_c   1.000
_cell.angle_alpha   90.00
_cell.angle_beta   90.00
_cell.angle_gamma   90.00
#
_symmetry.space_group_name_H-M   'P 1'
#
loop_
_entity.id
_entity.type
_entity.pdbx_description
1 polymer ?
#
loop_
_entity_poly.entity_id
_entity_poly.type
_entity_poly.pdbx_seq_one_letter_code
_entity_poly.pdbx_strand_id
1 'polypeptide(L)'
;MKRVAWFTDSTTASFTTTGDNFVIPIQIAINGTAYRDCEEGVLEHVYSALKEGVTVTTSQPNLGEMVALFTRCKEEYEEGFAVTISGKVSGTYQNMILAAEMAEFPLTIIDSETASYPMDELLLKAQMLYREGMTLQRIQEEIQHVERSPYYVFPKDLKGLYASGRVKGVQFILGSILSVNPILEVQNGEVVMKKKVRKIQKCKEYVQDELEKEKPNMVHVFHANDEAGAKEWIVDLKKAFPEMTFLLYPLPISFAVHAGAGTIAISFSKSRTCE
;
A
#
# COMPACT_ATOMS: atom_id res chain seq x y z
N MET A 1 -30.99 -9.95 -1.20
CA MET A 1 -29.68 -10.48 -1.63
C MET A 1 -28.82 -10.58 -0.40
N LYS A 2 -28.13 -11.71 -0.20
CA LYS A 2 -27.14 -11.71 0.87
C LYS A 2 -25.91 -10.93 0.38
N ARG A 3 -25.21 -10.31 1.32
CA ARG A 3 -24.18 -9.30 1.05
C ARG A 3 -22.82 -9.96 0.85
N VAL A 4 -21.92 -9.24 0.17
CA VAL A 4 -20.50 -9.61 0.03
C VAL A 4 -19.69 -8.70 0.93
N ALA A 5 -18.78 -9.28 1.72
CA ALA A 5 -17.82 -8.52 2.51
C ALA A 5 -16.53 -8.27 1.70
N TRP A 6 -16.03 -7.04 1.72
CA TRP A 6 -14.86 -6.60 0.98
C TRP A 6 -13.70 -6.37 1.94
N PHE A 7 -12.59 -7.08 1.73
CA PHE A 7 -11.46 -7.02 2.63
C PHE A 7 -10.22 -6.44 1.95
N THR A 8 -9.46 -5.67 2.72
CA THR A 8 -8.08 -5.31 2.43
C THR A 8 -7.30 -5.31 3.73
N ASP A 9 -5.99 -5.18 3.67
CA ASP A 9 -5.17 -4.87 4.83
C ASP A 9 -4.88 -3.36 4.94
N SER A 10 -4.36 -2.93 6.10
CA SER A 10 -4.08 -1.51 6.39
C SER A 10 -2.95 -0.89 5.58
N THR A 11 -2.39 -1.62 4.60
CA THR A 11 -1.50 -1.03 3.59
C THR A 11 -2.25 -0.36 2.43
N THR A 12 -3.59 -0.39 2.46
CA THR A 12 -4.49 0.43 1.62
C THR A 12 -4.19 1.92 1.75
N ALA A 13 -4.42 2.69 0.68
CA ALA A 13 -4.29 4.14 0.72
C ALA A 13 -5.56 4.86 1.18
N SER A 14 -6.73 4.28 0.90
CA SER A 14 -8.00 5.01 0.96
C SER A 14 -9.15 4.24 1.61
N PHE A 15 -9.07 2.92 1.71
CA PHE A 15 -10.13 2.14 2.34
C PHE A 15 -10.12 2.32 3.86
N THR A 16 -11.32 2.30 4.44
CA THR A 16 -11.57 2.26 5.87
C THR A 16 -12.61 1.19 6.15
N THR A 17 -12.67 0.68 7.39
CA THR A 17 -13.72 -0.26 7.79
C THR A 17 -15.05 0.48 7.89
N THR A 18 -15.88 0.37 6.86
CA THR A 18 -17.18 1.06 6.76
C THR A 18 -18.12 0.32 5.80
N GLY A 19 -19.40 0.23 6.18
CA GLY A 19 -20.39 -0.56 5.44
C GLY A 19 -19.94 -2.02 5.33
N ASP A 20 -19.83 -2.51 4.10
CA ASP A 20 -19.39 -3.87 3.80
C ASP A 20 -17.86 -3.98 3.58
N ASN A 21 -17.09 -2.90 3.82
CA ASN A 21 -15.63 -2.89 3.73
C ASN A 21 -14.97 -3.14 5.09
N PHE A 22 -13.91 -3.94 5.09
CA PHE A 22 -13.12 -4.30 6.26
C PHE A 22 -11.63 -4.12 5.97
N VAL A 23 -10.96 -3.29 6.77
CA VAL A 23 -9.51 -3.12 6.74
C VAL A 23 -8.90 -3.92 7.89
N ILE A 24 -8.06 -4.89 7.54
CA ILE A 24 -7.38 -5.75 8.51
C ILE A 24 -6.05 -5.10 8.91
N PRO A 25 -5.85 -4.78 10.20
CA PRO A 25 -4.69 -4.02 10.63
C PRO A 25 -3.41 -4.87 10.61
N ILE A 26 -2.39 -4.33 9.95
CA ILE A 26 -1.00 -4.78 10.12
C ILE A 26 -0.59 -4.53 11.59
N GLN A 27 0.28 -5.38 12.14
CA GLN A 27 0.77 -5.22 13.50
C GLN A 27 2.02 -4.33 13.50
N ILE A 28 2.08 -3.38 14.42
CA ILE A 28 3.21 -2.48 14.63
C ILE A 28 3.77 -2.74 16.02
N ALA A 29 5.07 -3.01 16.12
CA ALA A 29 5.74 -3.20 17.39
C ALA A 29 6.69 -2.04 17.69
N ILE A 30 6.41 -1.30 18.77
CA ILE A 30 7.23 -0.19 19.26
C ILE A 30 7.87 -0.66 20.56
N ASN A 31 9.21 -0.79 20.59
CA ASN A 31 9.95 -1.27 21.75
C ASN A 31 9.41 -2.61 22.34
N GLY A 32 8.98 -3.51 21.45
CA GLY A 32 8.43 -4.83 21.83
C GLY A 32 6.94 -4.83 22.21
N THR A 33 6.31 -3.67 22.40
CA THR A 33 4.86 -3.58 22.60
C THR A 33 4.14 -3.57 21.25
N ALA A 34 3.19 -4.48 21.07
CA ALA A 34 2.40 -4.60 19.84
C ALA A 34 1.18 -3.67 19.86
N TYR A 35 0.91 -3.06 18.71
CA TYR A 35 -0.21 -2.17 18.42
C TYR A 35 -0.83 -2.58 17.09
N ARG A 36 -2.12 -2.29 16.91
CA ARG A 36 -2.77 -2.46 15.62
C ARG A 36 -2.61 -1.18 14.80
N ASP A 37 -2.24 -1.31 13.54
CA ASP A 37 -2.35 -0.20 12.59
C ASP A 37 -3.82 0.29 12.54
N CYS A 38 -4.02 1.56 12.21
CA CYS A 38 -5.31 2.26 12.25
C CYS A 38 -5.97 2.39 13.65
N GLU A 39 -5.36 1.90 14.73
CA GLU A 39 -5.81 2.17 16.10
C GLU A 39 -5.51 3.63 16.51
N GLU A 40 -6.39 4.21 17.32
CA GLU A 40 -6.28 5.60 17.76
C GLU A 40 -4.94 5.85 18.48
N GLY A 41 -4.25 6.93 18.11
CA GLY A 41 -2.96 7.32 18.70
C GLY A 41 -1.73 6.54 18.20
N VAL A 42 -1.90 5.45 17.46
CA VAL A 42 -0.77 4.64 16.98
C VAL A 42 0.09 5.41 15.98
N LEU A 43 -0.52 6.23 15.13
CA LEU A 43 0.18 7.09 14.16
C LEU A 43 1.18 8.02 14.86
N GLU A 44 0.72 8.74 15.88
CA GLU A 44 1.51 9.69 16.66
C GLU A 44 2.62 8.97 17.42
N HIS A 45 2.31 7.82 18.03
CA HIS A 45 3.29 6.99 18.73
C HIS A 45 4.40 6.50 17.80
N VAL A 46 4.05 6.03 16.60
CA VAL A 46 5.04 5.59 15.61
C VAL A 46 5.95 6.74 15.21
N TYR A 47 5.41 7.91 14.86
CA TYR A 47 6.25 9.03 14.44
C TYR A 47 7.10 9.60 15.58
N SER A 48 6.60 9.61 16.83
CA SER A 48 7.42 9.99 18.00
C SER A 48 8.57 9.00 18.19
N ALA A 49 8.27 7.70 18.16
CA ALA A 49 9.27 6.64 18.29
C ALA A 49 10.34 6.71 17.19
N LEU A 50 9.93 6.89 15.92
CA LEU A 50 10.87 7.05 14.80
C LEU A 50 11.76 8.30 14.97
N LYS A 51 11.19 9.42 15.44
CA LYS A 51 11.94 10.66 15.71
C LYS A 51 12.94 10.50 16.85
N GLU A 52 12.60 9.74 17.88
CA GLU A 52 13.45 9.42 19.03
C GLU A 52 14.49 8.32 18.72
N GLY A 53 14.44 7.72 17.53
CA GLY A 53 15.32 6.62 17.13
C GLY A 53 15.00 5.30 17.85
N VAL A 54 13.80 5.18 18.43
CA VAL A 54 13.28 3.94 19.01
C VAL A 54 13.04 2.94 17.90
N THR A 55 13.35 1.67 18.15
CA THR A 55 13.12 0.60 17.19
C THR A 55 11.61 0.38 17.02
N VAL A 56 11.15 0.57 15.79
CA VAL A 56 9.79 0.26 15.35
C VAL A 56 9.87 -0.82 14.28
N THR A 57 9.05 -1.85 14.39
CA THR A 57 8.97 -2.94 13.40
C THR A 57 7.51 -3.24 13.08
N THR A 58 7.30 -4.06 12.06
CA THR A 58 5.95 -4.51 11.66
C THR A 58 5.92 -6.02 11.54
N SER A 59 4.80 -6.64 11.87
CA SER A 59 4.49 -8.03 11.54
C SER A 59 3.16 -8.13 10.79
N GLN A 60 2.86 -9.31 10.24
CA GLN A 60 1.60 -9.56 9.55
C GLN A 60 0.40 -9.39 10.50
N PRO A 61 -0.82 -9.20 9.98
CA PRO A 61 -2.01 -9.23 10.82
C PRO A 61 -2.09 -10.49 11.67
N ASN A 62 -2.67 -10.36 12.87
CA ASN A 62 -2.83 -11.48 13.79
C ASN A 62 -3.79 -12.51 13.18
N LEU A 63 -3.32 -13.77 13.04
CA LEU A 63 -4.11 -14.85 12.44
C LEU A 63 -5.42 -15.10 13.21
N GLY A 64 -5.38 -15.12 14.54
CA GLY A 64 -6.56 -15.34 15.38
C GLY A 64 -7.59 -14.22 15.25
N GLU A 65 -7.14 -12.97 15.08
CA GLU A 65 -8.03 -11.84 14.83
C GLU A 65 -8.73 -11.94 13.47
N MET A 66 -8.01 -12.39 12.43
CA MET A 66 -8.61 -12.64 11.12
C MET A 66 -9.63 -13.78 11.16
N VAL A 67 -9.32 -14.89 11.83
CA VAL A 67 -10.27 -16.01 12.04
C VAL A 67 -11.53 -15.51 12.76
N ALA A 68 -11.36 -14.72 13.83
CA ALA A 68 -12.47 -14.16 14.57
C ALA A 68 -13.31 -13.19 13.72
N LEU A 69 -12.67 -12.36 12.88
CA LEU A 69 -13.36 -11.47 11.95
C LEU A 69 -14.21 -12.27 10.95
N PHE A 70 -13.61 -13.23 10.24
CA PHE A 70 -14.32 -14.03 9.25
C PHE A 70 -15.44 -14.87 9.85
N THR A 71 -15.24 -15.40 11.07
CA THR A 71 -16.28 -16.11 11.81
C THR A 71 -17.49 -15.20 12.05
N ARG A 72 -17.29 -13.94 12.47
CA ARG A 72 -18.37 -12.97 12.63
C ARG A 72 -19.04 -12.63 11.30
N CYS A 73 -18.26 -12.48 10.22
CA CYS A 73 -18.81 -12.17 8.91
C CYS A 73 -19.79 -13.23 8.38
N LYS A 74 -19.67 -14.50 8.79
CA LYS A 74 -20.62 -15.57 8.42
C LYS A 74 -22.07 -15.31 8.86
N GLU A 75 -22.27 -14.45 9.87
CA GLU A 75 -23.61 -14.10 10.34
C GLU A 75 -24.35 -13.15 9.37
N GLU A 76 -23.60 -12.38 8.58
CA GLU A 76 -24.12 -11.26 7.79
C GLU A 76 -23.86 -11.37 6.27
N TYR A 77 -22.84 -12.14 5.88
CA TYR A 77 -22.29 -12.21 4.52
C TYR A 77 -22.25 -13.66 4.03
N GLU A 78 -22.55 -13.88 2.73
CA GLU A 78 -22.45 -15.21 2.10
C GLU A 78 -21.02 -15.60 1.78
N GLU A 79 -20.29 -14.64 1.27
CA GLU A 79 -18.94 -14.76 0.79
C GLU A 79 -18.23 -13.41 0.91
N GLY A 80 -16.92 -13.42 0.74
CA GLY A 80 -16.12 -12.22 0.69
C GLY A 80 -15.20 -12.18 -0.52
N PHE A 81 -14.70 -10.98 -0.78
CA PHE A 81 -13.62 -10.74 -1.73
C PHE A 81 -12.54 -9.91 -1.05
N ALA A 82 -11.28 -10.31 -1.21
CA ALA A 82 -10.15 -9.64 -0.60
C ALA A 82 -9.07 -9.30 -1.62
N VAL A 83 -8.43 -8.15 -1.44
CA VAL A 83 -7.18 -7.79 -2.09
C VAL A 83 -6.17 -7.45 -1.00
N THR A 84 -5.01 -8.10 -1.00
CA THR A 84 -3.96 -7.86 0.01
C THR A 84 -2.72 -7.24 -0.60
N ILE A 85 -1.85 -6.69 0.23
CA ILE A 85 -0.48 -6.36 -0.17
C ILE A 85 0.19 -7.57 -0.83
N SER A 86 1.12 -7.29 -1.74
CA SER A 86 1.94 -8.30 -2.39
C SER A 86 2.43 -9.41 -1.45
N GLY A 87 2.15 -10.66 -1.81
CA GLY A 87 2.60 -11.85 -1.10
C GLY A 87 4.13 -11.99 -1.06
N LYS A 88 4.86 -11.31 -1.94
CA LYS A 88 6.33 -11.27 -1.94
C LYS A 88 6.92 -10.26 -0.95
N VAL A 89 6.11 -9.35 -0.41
CA VAL A 89 6.51 -8.33 0.57
C VAL A 89 6.04 -8.69 1.98
N SER A 90 4.86 -9.30 2.09
CA SER A 90 4.27 -9.70 3.37
C SER A 90 3.61 -11.07 3.28
N GLY A 91 3.61 -11.79 4.40
CA GLY A 91 2.83 -13.02 4.55
C GLY A 91 1.32 -12.79 4.74
N THR A 92 0.84 -11.55 4.63
CA THR A 92 -0.58 -11.20 4.82
C THR A 92 -1.49 -12.02 3.91
N TYR A 93 -1.15 -12.15 2.63
CA TYR A 93 -1.88 -12.97 1.67
C TYR A 93 -2.06 -14.43 2.14
N GLN A 94 -0.97 -15.06 2.54
CA GLN A 94 -0.98 -16.46 3.01
C GLN A 94 -1.74 -16.63 4.32
N ASN A 95 -1.56 -15.69 5.27
CA ASN A 95 -2.29 -15.74 6.54
C ASN A 95 -3.79 -15.51 6.34
N MET A 96 -4.19 -14.69 5.36
CA MET A 96 -5.59 -14.46 5.04
C MET A 96 -6.26 -15.71 4.48
N ILE A 97 -5.58 -16.45 3.59
CA ILE A 97 -6.03 -17.76 3.10
C ILE A 97 -6.24 -18.70 4.28
N LEU A 98 -5.22 -18.87 5.12
CA LEU A 98 -5.28 -19.77 6.28
C LEU A 98 -6.41 -19.38 7.25
N ALA A 99 -6.59 -18.09 7.52
CA ALA A 99 -7.65 -17.61 8.41
C ALA A 99 -9.06 -17.90 7.85
N ALA A 100 -9.26 -17.72 6.54
CA ALA A 100 -10.53 -18.00 5.89
C ALA A 100 -10.87 -19.49 5.91
N GLU A 101 -9.88 -20.36 5.66
CA GLU A 101 -10.01 -21.82 5.79
C GLU A 101 -10.39 -22.22 7.21
N MET A 102 -9.68 -21.70 8.22
CA MET A 102 -9.96 -21.99 9.64
C MET A 102 -11.33 -21.51 10.10
N ALA A 103 -11.83 -20.39 9.56
CA ALA A 103 -13.16 -19.88 9.85
C ALA A 103 -14.27 -20.55 9.01
N GLU A 104 -13.89 -21.37 8.02
CA GLU A 104 -14.79 -21.90 6.98
C GLU A 104 -15.65 -20.78 6.37
N PHE A 105 -15.04 -19.64 6.04
CA PHE A 105 -15.70 -18.50 5.40
C PHE A 105 -15.34 -18.48 3.90
N PRO A 106 -16.32 -18.53 2.98
CA PRO A 106 -16.04 -18.46 1.55
C PRO A 106 -15.40 -17.10 1.20
N LEU A 107 -14.10 -17.10 0.90
CA LEU A 107 -13.36 -15.88 0.62
C LEU A 107 -12.53 -16.04 -0.66
N THR A 108 -12.80 -15.20 -1.64
CA THR A 108 -11.95 -15.05 -2.83
C THR A 108 -10.85 -14.05 -2.52
N ILE A 109 -9.57 -14.42 -2.67
CA ILE A 109 -8.42 -13.58 -2.26
C ILE A 109 -7.49 -13.36 -3.45
N ILE A 110 -7.17 -12.10 -3.71
CA ILE A 110 -6.19 -11.65 -4.72
C ILE A 110 -4.90 -11.23 -4.03
N ASP A 111 -3.79 -11.85 -4.41
CA ASP A 111 -2.47 -11.26 -4.23
C ASP A 111 -2.34 -10.09 -5.22
N SER A 112 -2.31 -8.85 -4.72
CA SER A 112 -2.28 -7.68 -5.59
C SER A 112 -1.00 -7.57 -6.41
N GLU A 113 0.09 -8.20 -5.95
CA GLU A 113 1.44 -7.98 -6.45
C GLU A 113 1.86 -6.48 -6.43
N THR A 114 1.21 -5.69 -5.59
CA THR A 114 1.50 -4.27 -5.37
C THR A 114 1.16 -3.86 -3.93
N ALA A 115 0.95 -2.57 -3.68
CA ALA A 115 0.70 -1.97 -2.39
C ALA A 115 -0.01 -0.61 -2.55
N SER A 116 -0.60 -0.07 -1.47
CA SER A 116 -1.20 1.28 -1.46
C SER A 116 -2.28 1.46 -2.53
N TYR A 117 -2.39 2.63 -3.17
CA TYR A 117 -3.49 2.90 -4.10
C TYR A 117 -3.59 1.94 -5.31
N PRO A 118 -2.49 1.49 -5.96
CA PRO A 118 -2.59 0.44 -6.98
C PRO A 118 -3.29 -0.84 -6.50
N MET A 119 -3.21 -1.17 -5.20
CA MET A 119 -3.96 -2.27 -4.60
C MET A 119 -5.44 -1.88 -4.44
N ASP A 120 -5.72 -0.66 -3.98
CA ASP A 120 -7.08 -0.10 -3.87
C ASP A 120 -7.80 -0.11 -5.22
N GLU A 121 -7.12 0.18 -6.33
CA GLU A 121 -7.68 0.14 -7.68
C GLU A 121 -8.23 -1.24 -8.05
N LEU A 122 -7.56 -2.32 -7.64
CA LEU A 122 -8.04 -3.68 -7.88
C LEU A 122 -9.33 -3.96 -7.11
N LEU A 123 -9.39 -3.51 -5.85
CA LEU A 123 -10.57 -3.71 -5.01
C LEU A 123 -11.75 -2.85 -5.49
N LEU A 124 -11.51 -1.59 -5.87
CA LEU A 124 -12.52 -0.72 -6.47
C LEU A 124 -13.07 -1.29 -7.78
N LYS A 125 -12.19 -1.83 -8.63
CA LYS A 125 -12.61 -2.49 -9.87
C LYS A 125 -13.42 -3.75 -9.60
N ALA A 126 -13.04 -4.55 -8.61
CA ALA A 126 -13.80 -5.72 -8.19
C ALA A 126 -15.22 -5.34 -7.70
N GLN A 127 -15.32 -4.30 -6.89
CA GLN A 127 -16.60 -3.76 -6.43
C GLN A 127 -17.48 -3.23 -7.57
N MET A 128 -16.87 -2.56 -8.55
CA MET A 128 -17.56 -2.10 -9.76
C MET A 128 -18.12 -3.27 -10.57
N LEU A 129 -17.29 -4.27 -10.90
CA LEU A 129 -17.71 -5.45 -11.67
C LEU A 129 -18.80 -6.27 -10.94
N TYR A 130 -18.74 -6.33 -9.60
CA TYR A 130 -19.78 -6.97 -8.81
C TYR A 130 -21.11 -6.22 -8.88
N ARG A 131 -21.09 -4.87 -8.82
CA ARG A 131 -22.29 -4.04 -9.03
C ARG A 131 -22.89 -4.21 -10.43
N GLU A 132 -22.07 -4.54 -11.41
CA GLU A 132 -22.50 -4.90 -12.79
C GLU A 132 -23.06 -6.33 -12.90
N GLY A 133 -23.09 -7.09 -11.81
CA GLY A 133 -23.69 -8.43 -11.74
C GLY A 133 -22.72 -9.58 -12.02
N MET A 134 -21.41 -9.32 -12.04
CA MET A 134 -20.41 -10.37 -12.20
C MET A 134 -20.22 -11.16 -10.90
N THR A 135 -20.00 -12.48 -10.99
CA THR A 135 -19.69 -13.33 -9.83
C THR A 135 -18.25 -13.12 -9.36
N LEU A 136 -17.97 -13.38 -8.08
CA LEU A 136 -16.62 -13.20 -7.52
C LEU A 136 -15.54 -14.04 -8.24
N GLN A 137 -15.89 -15.24 -8.71
CA GLN A 137 -14.96 -16.09 -9.45
C GLN A 137 -14.57 -15.46 -10.79
N ARG A 138 -15.54 -14.91 -11.54
CA ARG A 138 -15.26 -14.21 -12.80
C ARG A 138 -14.51 -12.90 -12.57
N ILE A 139 -14.82 -12.19 -11.48
CA ILE A 139 -14.09 -11.00 -11.08
C ILE A 139 -12.63 -11.33 -10.79
N GLN A 140 -12.35 -12.44 -10.09
CA GLN A 140 -10.99 -12.89 -9.86
C GLN A 140 -10.22 -13.12 -11.16
N GLU A 141 -10.82 -13.78 -12.14
CA GLU A 141 -10.22 -14.00 -13.48
C GLU A 141 -9.92 -12.66 -14.18
N GLU A 142 -10.86 -11.71 -14.17
CA GLU A 142 -10.68 -10.38 -14.77
C GLU A 142 -9.56 -9.58 -14.08
N ILE A 143 -9.52 -9.61 -12.74
CA ILE A 143 -8.54 -8.85 -11.94
C ILE A 143 -7.12 -9.38 -12.17
N GLN A 144 -6.91 -10.68 -12.38
CA GLN A 144 -5.58 -11.24 -12.66
C GLN A 144 -4.92 -10.63 -13.91
N HIS A 145 -5.74 -10.25 -14.91
CA HIS A 145 -5.30 -9.65 -16.17
C HIS A 145 -5.15 -8.14 -16.12
N VAL A 146 -5.48 -7.49 -15.00
CA VAL A 146 -5.29 -6.05 -14.83
C VAL A 146 -3.81 -5.74 -14.68
N GLU A 147 -3.31 -4.86 -15.53
CA GLU A 147 -1.98 -4.29 -15.37
C GLU A 147 -1.95 -3.42 -14.11
N ARG A 148 -0.95 -3.64 -13.26
CA ARG A 148 -0.83 -2.91 -12.00
C ARG A 148 -0.28 -1.53 -12.29
N SER A 149 -0.93 -0.50 -11.76
CA SER A 149 -0.43 0.87 -11.84
C SER A 149 0.97 0.97 -11.22
N PRO A 150 1.91 1.71 -11.82
CA PRO A 150 3.24 1.89 -11.27
C PRO A 150 3.20 2.50 -9.87
N TYR A 151 4.13 2.07 -9.01
CA TYR A 151 4.27 2.60 -7.66
C TYR A 151 5.74 2.89 -7.35
N TYR A 152 6.07 4.17 -7.27
CA TYR A 152 7.42 4.65 -6.98
C TYR A 152 7.51 5.16 -5.55
N VAL A 153 8.57 4.79 -4.84
CA VAL A 153 8.83 5.24 -3.47
C VAL A 153 10.18 5.95 -3.40
N PHE A 154 10.17 7.13 -2.80
CA PHE A 154 11.33 7.99 -2.56
C PHE A 154 11.57 8.04 -1.04
N PRO A 155 12.22 7.01 -0.47
CA PRO A 155 12.36 6.87 0.98
C PRO A 155 13.30 7.94 1.55
N LYS A 156 13.02 8.36 2.78
CA LYS A 156 13.90 9.29 3.52
C LYS A 156 14.99 8.57 4.31
N ASP A 157 14.71 7.33 4.73
CA ASP A 157 15.65 6.45 5.40
C ASP A 157 15.64 5.05 4.76
N LEU A 158 16.82 4.44 4.68
CA LEU A 158 17.00 3.07 4.20
C LEU A 158 17.27 2.08 5.32
N LYS A 159 17.49 2.53 6.57
CA LYS A 159 17.80 1.63 7.69
C LYS A 159 16.70 0.61 7.93
N GLY A 160 15.43 1.04 7.96
CA GLY A 160 14.28 0.15 8.14
C GLY A 160 14.09 -0.81 6.96
N LEU A 161 14.23 -0.31 5.73
CA LEU A 161 14.19 -1.13 4.52
C LEU A 161 15.30 -2.19 4.48
N TYR A 162 16.52 -1.84 4.94
CA TYR A 162 17.64 -2.76 5.05
C TYR A 162 17.40 -3.81 6.14
N ALA A 163 17.00 -3.37 7.33
CA ALA A 163 16.76 -4.27 8.47
C ALA A 163 15.60 -5.24 8.23
N SER A 164 14.56 -4.81 7.52
CA SER A 164 13.39 -5.67 7.20
C SER A 164 13.65 -6.67 6.08
N GLY A 165 14.66 -6.46 5.23
CA GLY A 165 14.97 -7.32 4.08
C GLY A 165 13.93 -7.28 2.95
N ARG A 166 12.95 -6.36 3.02
CA ARG A 166 11.81 -6.29 2.07
C ARG A 166 12.15 -5.68 0.72
N VAL A 167 13.29 -4.98 0.60
CA VAL A 167 13.71 -4.33 -0.64
C VAL A 167 14.81 -5.13 -1.31
N LYS A 168 14.54 -5.66 -2.50
CA LYS A 168 15.58 -6.32 -3.28
C LYS A 168 16.64 -5.33 -3.75
N GLY A 169 17.88 -5.64 -3.42
CA GLY A 169 19.06 -4.89 -3.81
C GLY A 169 19.50 -3.84 -2.78
N VAL A 170 18.73 -3.60 -1.72
CA VAL A 170 19.10 -2.67 -0.63
C VAL A 170 20.36 -3.14 0.11
N GLN A 171 20.61 -4.45 0.15
CA GLN A 171 21.78 -5.07 0.76
C GLN A 171 23.10 -4.73 0.05
N PHE A 172 23.06 -4.32 -1.22
CA PHE A 172 24.25 -3.95 -2.00
C PHE A 172 24.69 -2.49 -1.76
N ILE A 173 24.01 -1.76 -0.89
CA ILE A 173 24.35 -0.39 -0.51
C ILE A 173 25.27 -0.45 0.70
N LEU A 174 26.47 -0.98 0.50
CA LEU A 174 27.54 -1.04 1.49
C LEU A 174 28.07 0.39 1.75
N GLY A 175 27.62 1.03 2.83
CA GLY A 175 28.11 2.35 3.25
C GLY A 175 27.66 3.52 2.36
N SER A 176 27.77 4.74 2.92
CA SER A 176 27.35 6.02 2.31
C SER A 176 25.86 6.16 1.94
N ILE A 177 24.96 5.47 2.67
CA ILE A 177 23.49 5.62 2.58
C ILE A 177 23.05 7.10 2.54
N LEU A 178 23.83 8.00 3.14
CA LEU A 178 23.58 9.44 3.22
C LEU A 178 23.83 10.26 1.93
N SER A 179 24.45 9.69 0.88
CA SER A 179 24.94 10.48 -0.27
C SER A 179 24.09 10.36 -1.54
N VAL A 180 23.04 9.53 -1.53
CA VAL A 180 22.18 9.28 -2.70
C VAL A 180 20.70 9.22 -2.31
N ASN A 181 19.85 9.65 -3.24
CA ASN A 181 18.41 9.51 -3.19
C ASN A 181 18.03 8.27 -4.03
N PRO A 182 17.57 7.18 -3.40
CA PRO A 182 17.08 6.01 -4.13
C PRO A 182 15.69 6.28 -4.72
N ILE A 183 15.44 5.68 -5.87
CA ILE A 183 14.10 5.55 -6.45
C ILE A 183 13.77 4.06 -6.39
N LEU A 184 12.78 3.72 -5.58
CA LEU A 184 12.25 2.37 -5.49
C LEU A 184 11.03 2.24 -6.37
N GLU A 185 10.76 1.03 -6.85
CA GLU A 185 9.59 0.70 -7.64
C GLU A 185 9.08 -0.66 -7.21
N VAL A 186 7.76 -0.88 -7.26
CA VAL A 186 7.19 -2.23 -7.16
C VAL A 186 7.13 -2.86 -8.54
N GLN A 187 7.84 -3.96 -8.74
CA GLN A 187 7.89 -4.72 -9.98
C GLN A 187 7.61 -6.20 -9.71
N ASN A 188 6.62 -6.77 -10.39
CA ASN A 188 6.24 -8.18 -10.24
C ASN A 188 6.04 -8.59 -8.77
N GLY A 189 5.38 -7.76 -7.96
CA GLY A 189 5.18 -8.01 -6.53
C GLY A 189 6.35 -7.64 -5.63
N GLU A 190 7.50 -7.23 -6.14
CA GLU A 190 8.69 -7.00 -5.32
C GLU A 190 9.05 -5.52 -5.31
N VAL A 191 9.40 -4.96 -4.16
CA VAL A 191 9.98 -3.62 -4.13
C VAL A 191 11.48 -3.70 -4.44
N VAL A 192 11.86 -3.08 -5.54
CA VAL A 192 13.20 -3.12 -6.13
C VAL A 192 13.82 -1.73 -6.17
N MET A 193 15.15 -1.67 -6.10
CA MET A 193 15.88 -0.43 -6.35
C MET A 193 15.94 -0.14 -7.86
N LYS A 194 15.07 0.73 -8.34
CA LYS A 194 15.00 1.10 -9.76
C LYS A 194 16.17 2.00 -10.18
N LYS A 195 16.49 3.03 -9.40
CA LYS A 195 17.54 4.00 -9.73
C LYS A 195 18.18 4.59 -8.48
N LYS A 196 19.42 5.08 -8.60
CA LYS A 196 20.12 5.87 -7.59
C LYS A 196 20.49 7.21 -8.19
N VAL A 197 20.08 8.31 -7.56
CA VAL A 197 20.39 9.67 -8.03
C VAL A 197 20.99 10.51 -6.91
N ARG A 198 21.84 11.48 -7.24
CA ARG A 198 22.50 12.31 -6.20
C ARG A 198 21.62 13.45 -5.69
N LYS A 199 20.85 14.08 -6.57
CA LYS A 199 20.01 15.26 -6.26
C LYS A 199 18.55 14.87 -6.25
N ILE A 200 17.78 15.36 -5.28
CA ILE A 200 16.33 15.12 -5.19
C ILE A 200 15.58 15.57 -6.45
N GLN A 201 16.05 16.63 -7.12
CA GLN A 201 15.47 17.08 -8.39
C GLN A 201 15.46 15.99 -9.47
N LYS A 202 16.45 15.08 -9.48
CA LYS A 202 16.50 13.95 -10.41
C LYS A 202 15.43 12.89 -10.11
N CYS A 203 14.88 12.85 -8.89
CA CYS A 203 13.70 12.03 -8.58
C CYS A 203 12.43 12.65 -9.19
N LYS A 204 12.27 13.98 -9.08
CA LYS A 204 11.15 14.70 -9.71
C LYS A 204 11.18 14.58 -11.23
N GLU A 205 12.34 14.79 -11.84
CA GLU A 205 12.54 14.59 -13.29
C GLU A 205 12.18 13.16 -13.72
N TYR A 206 12.59 12.15 -12.96
CA TYR A 206 12.22 10.75 -13.25
C TYR A 206 10.69 10.55 -13.28
N VAL A 207 9.97 11.15 -12.33
CA VAL A 207 8.50 11.09 -12.33
C VAL A 207 7.92 11.85 -13.53
N GLN A 208 8.49 13.00 -13.90
CA GLN A 208 8.06 13.72 -15.09
C GLN A 208 8.22 12.90 -16.36
N ASP A 209 9.36 12.22 -16.54
CA ASP A 209 9.62 11.34 -17.68
C ASP A 209 8.57 10.20 -17.76
N GLU A 210 8.26 9.56 -16.62
CA GLU A 210 7.24 8.50 -16.57
C GLU A 210 5.83 9.03 -16.84
N LEU A 211 5.48 10.21 -16.33
CA LEU A 211 4.17 10.85 -16.60
C LEU A 211 4.03 11.26 -18.08
N GLU A 212 5.11 11.76 -18.71
CA GLU A 212 5.10 12.12 -20.14
C GLU A 212 4.93 10.88 -21.04
N LYS A 213 5.55 9.76 -20.64
CA LYS A 213 5.44 8.47 -21.32
C LYS A 213 4.05 7.86 -21.18
N GLU A 214 3.54 7.78 -19.95
CA GLU A 214 2.30 7.04 -19.65
C GLU A 214 1.03 7.87 -19.83
N LYS A 215 1.13 9.20 -19.74
CA LYS A 215 0.02 10.15 -19.88
C LYS A 215 -1.22 9.77 -19.05
N PRO A 216 -1.08 9.56 -17.74
CA PRO A 216 -2.19 9.17 -16.88
C PRO A 216 -3.21 10.32 -16.73
N ASN A 217 -4.42 9.98 -16.29
CA ASN A 217 -5.43 10.97 -15.92
C ASN A 217 -5.22 11.47 -14.47
N MET A 218 -4.79 10.57 -13.59
CA MET A 218 -4.68 10.80 -12.16
C MET A 218 -3.29 10.44 -11.65
N VAL A 219 -2.78 11.27 -10.74
CA VAL A 219 -1.52 11.07 -10.02
C VAL A 219 -1.82 11.08 -8.53
N HIS A 220 -1.45 9.99 -7.87
CA HIS A 220 -1.63 9.79 -6.44
C HIS A 220 -0.29 10.03 -5.76
N VAL A 221 -0.24 11.02 -4.87
CA VAL A 221 0.95 11.40 -4.11
C VAL A 221 0.73 11.02 -2.65
N PHE A 222 1.72 10.39 -2.05
CA PHE A 222 1.66 9.90 -0.68
C PHE A 222 2.77 10.51 0.16
N HIS A 223 2.50 10.75 1.45
CA HIS A 223 3.51 11.29 2.38
C HIS A 223 3.57 10.57 3.71
N ALA A 224 4.78 10.31 4.20
CA ALA A 224 5.02 9.85 5.56
C ALA A 224 5.31 11.05 6.47
N ASN A 225 4.29 11.67 7.04
CA ASN A 225 4.42 12.85 7.93
C ASN A 225 5.19 14.04 7.30
N ASP A 226 5.10 14.20 5.98
CA ASP A 226 5.65 15.37 5.24
C ASP A 226 4.66 15.85 4.16
N GLU A 227 3.49 16.30 4.60
CA GLU A 227 2.44 16.79 3.72
C GLU A 227 2.90 18.03 2.93
N ALA A 228 3.71 18.88 3.56
CA ALA A 228 4.27 20.07 2.94
C ALA A 228 5.20 19.71 1.77
N GLY A 229 6.16 18.79 1.98
CA GLY A 229 7.02 18.31 0.93
C GLY A 229 6.24 17.65 -0.22
N ALA A 230 5.21 16.86 0.09
CA ALA A 230 4.35 16.28 -0.94
C ALA A 230 3.60 17.32 -1.76
N LYS A 231 3.09 18.39 -1.12
CA LYS A 231 2.45 19.52 -1.81
C LYS A 231 3.44 20.26 -2.72
N GLU A 232 4.71 20.40 -2.34
CA GLU A 232 5.74 20.97 -3.23
C GLU A 232 5.95 20.10 -4.48
N TRP A 233 5.97 18.78 -4.34
CA TRP A 233 6.03 17.88 -5.49
C TRP A 233 4.81 18.04 -6.40
N ILE A 234 3.60 18.11 -5.83
CA ILE A 234 2.37 18.34 -6.60
C ILE A 234 2.45 19.68 -7.36
N VAL A 235 2.90 20.76 -6.72
CA VAL A 235 3.05 22.07 -7.36
C VAL A 235 4.01 21.99 -8.54
N ASP A 236 5.15 21.33 -8.40
CA ASP A 236 6.14 21.22 -9.48
C ASP A 236 5.64 20.33 -10.63
N LEU A 237 4.96 19.22 -10.33
CA LEU A 237 4.38 18.34 -11.35
C LEU A 237 3.22 19.03 -12.09
N LYS A 238 2.35 19.76 -11.39
CA LYS A 238 1.25 20.52 -12.01
C LYS A 238 1.72 21.61 -12.96
N LYS A 239 2.92 22.18 -12.77
CA LYS A 239 3.50 23.15 -13.74
C LYS A 239 3.79 22.48 -15.09
N ALA A 240 4.20 21.21 -15.06
CA ALA A 240 4.51 20.44 -16.26
C ALA A 240 3.27 19.76 -16.87
N PHE A 241 2.32 19.35 -16.02
CA PHE A 241 1.13 18.58 -16.40
C PHE A 241 -0.15 19.18 -15.80
N PRO A 242 -0.58 20.38 -16.22
CA PRO A 242 -1.73 21.09 -15.65
C PRO A 242 -3.08 20.37 -15.86
N GLU A 243 -3.17 19.48 -16.85
CA GLU A 243 -4.36 18.69 -17.19
C GLU A 243 -4.58 17.46 -16.30
N MET A 244 -3.55 17.01 -15.58
CA MET A 244 -3.65 15.83 -14.71
C MET A 244 -4.30 16.19 -13.36
N THR A 245 -5.08 15.26 -12.82
CA THR A 245 -5.63 15.38 -11.46
C THR A 245 -4.63 14.84 -10.45
N PHE A 246 -4.38 15.58 -9.37
CA PHE A 246 -3.46 15.17 -8.31
C PHE A 246 -4.22 14.98 -7.00
N LEU A 247 -4.08 13.80 -6.41
CA LEU A 247 -4.67 13.43 -5.13
C LEU A 247 -3.56 13.19 -4.11
N LEU A 248 -3.77 13.65 -2.87
CA LEU A 248 -2.79 13.57 -1.79
C LEU A 248 -3.32 12.69 -0.68
N TYR A 249 -2.50 11.74 -0.23
CA TYR A 249 -2.85 10.78 0.81
C TYR A 249 -1.74 10.68 1.86
N PRO A 250 -2.07 10.36 3.12
CA PRO A 250 -1.07 9.82 4.02
C PRO A 250 -0.54 8.49 3.47
N LEU A 251 0.76 8.26 3.61
CA LEU A 251 1.36 6.95 3.35
C LEU A 251 0.94 5.98 4.47
N PRO A 252 0.63 4.70 4.17
CA PRO A 252 0.39 3.71 5.20
C PRO A 252 1.50 3.69 6.26
N ILE A 253 1.12 3.67 7.54
CA ILE A 253 2.04 3.82 8.67
C ILE A 253 3.09 2.72 8.66
N SER A 254 2.65 1.50 8.35
CA SER A 254 3.53 0.34 8.18
C SER A 254 4.66 0.58 7.16
N PHE A 255 4.46 1.41 6.13
CA PHE A 255 5.51 1.76 5.17
C PHE A 255 6.46 2.82 5.71
N ALA A 256 5.94 3.81 6.45
CA ALA A 256 6.75 4.81 7.12
C ALA A 256 7.73 4.18 8.13
N VAL A 257 7.35 3.07 8.79
CA VAL A 257 8.24 2.29 9.66
C VAL A 257 9.50 1.82 8.92
N HIS A 258 9.38 1.42 7.65
CA HIS A 258 10.53 0.93 6.87
C HIS A 258 11.26 2.05 6.14
N ALA A 259 10.52 2.94 5.47
CA ALA A 259 11.05 3.97 4.58
C ALA A 259 11.40 5.30 5.28
N GLY A 260 10.94 5.49 6.51
CA GLY A 260 11.18 6.67 7.34
C GLY A 260 10.18 7.82 7.10
N ALA A 261 10.04 8.67 8.12
CA ALA A 261 9.31 9.94 8.02
C ALA A 261 9.98 10.87 6.99
N GLY A 262 9.19 11.59 6.19
CA GLY A 262 9.64 12.36 5.02
C GLY A 262 9.65 11.58 3.71
N THR A 263 9.25 10.30 3.73
CA THR A 263 9.08 9.52 2.50
C THR A 263 7.95 10.08 1.67
N ILE A 264 8.20 10.18 0.36
CA ILE A 264 7.18 10.47 -0.65
C ILE A 264 7.00 9.21 -1.52
N ALA A 265 5.77 8.88 -1.87
CA ALA A 265 5.51 7.89 -2.91
C ALA A 265 4.58 8.47 -3.97
N ILE A 266 4.65 7.93 -5.18
CA ILE A 266 3.83 8.34 -6.31
C ILE A 266 3.33 7.11 -7.06
N SER A 267 2.03 7.08 -7.31
CA SER A 267 1.37 6.19 -8.28
C SER A 267 0.62 7.04 -9.30
N PHE A 268 0.30 6.46 -10.44
CA PHE A 268 -0.58 7.10 -11.41
C PHE A 268 -1.44 6.09 -12.14
N SER A 269 -2.62 6.53 -12.57
CA SER A 269 -3.60 5.68 -13.23
C SER A 269 -4.24 6.35 -14.45
N LYS A 270 -4.57 5.51 -15.43
CA LYS A 270 -5.29 5.91 -16.64
C LYS A 270 -6.81 5.91 -16.42
N SER A 271 -7.28 5.19 -15.41
CA SER A 271 -8.69 5.17 -15.03
C SER A 271 -9.10 6.48 -14.36
N ARG A 272 -10.32 6.95 -14.62
CA ARG A 272 -10.94 8.07 -13.88
C ARG A 272 -11.80 7.59 -12.71
N THR A 273 -11.61 6.35 -12.24
CA THR A 273 -12.45 5.74 -11.20
C THR A 273 -12.25 6.39 -9.84
N CYS A 274 -12.85 7.56 -9.69
CA CYS A 274 -13.26 8.18 -8.44
C CYS A 274 -14.73 8.57 -8.59
N GLU A 275 -15.61 7.58 -8.82
CA GLU A 275 -17.07 7.70 -8.63
C GLU A 275 -17.63 6.41 -8.01
#